data_AF-A0A7V9P869-F1
#
_entry.id   AF-A0A7V9P869-F1
#
_cell.length_a   1.000
_cell.length_b   1.000
_cell.length_c   1.000
_cell.angle_alpha   90.00
_cell.angle_beta   90.00
_cell.angle_gamma   90.00
#
_symmetry.space_group_name_H-M   'P 1'
#
loop_
_entity.id
_entity.type
_entity.pdbx_description
1 polymer ?
#
loop_
_entity_poly.entity_id
_entity_poly.type
_entity_poly.pdbx_seq_one_letter_code
_entity_poly.pdbx_strand_id
1 'polypeptide(L)'
;MKLNLNDTFNKVLPADSITKNYVRQVPNACFSRVTPKIPGNPSLVHYSPQMLEAVGLTETDAKGEEFLKVFSGAAIYPETEPFAMCYGGHQFGSWAGQLGDGR
;
A
#
# COMPACT_ATOMS: atom_id res chain seq x y z
N MET A 1 -3.88 -10.04 -14.71
CA MET A 1 -3.02 -8.88 -14.43
C MET A 1 -1.63 -9.34 -14.01
N LYS A 2 -0.57 -8.81 -14.62
CA LYS A 2 0.83 -9.12 -14.25
C LYS A 2 1.60 -7.85 -13.91
N LEU A 3 2.00 -7.69 -12.65
CA LEU A 3 2.85 -6.58 -12.22
C LEU A 3 4.33 -6.95 -12.32
N ASN A 4 5.18 -6.01 -12.74
CA ASN A 4 6.63 -6.15 -12.75
C ASN A 4 7.21 -5.68 -11.42
N LEU A 5 7.17 -6.55 -10.41
CA LEU A 5 7.58 -6.20 -9.05
C LEU A 5 9.11 -6.08 -8.94
N ASN A 6 9.57 -4.96 -8.38
CA ASN A 6 10.96 -4.78 -7.94
C ASN A 6 10.94 -4.24 -6.50
N ASP A 7 10.69 -5.14 -5.56
CA ASP A 7 10.54 -4.78 -4.15
C ASP A 7 11.90 -4.71 -3.46
N THR A 8 12.32 -3.48 -3.12
CA THR A 8 13.54 -3.19 -2.37
C THR A 8 13.24 -2.54 -1.01
N PHE A 9 12.08 -1.93 -0.84
CA PHE A 9 11.79 -1.08 0.31
C PHE A 9 11.69 -1.90 1.61
N ASN A 10 10.77 -2.86 1.64
CA ASN A 10 10.54 -3.72 2.80
C ASN A 10 11.65 -4.76 3.02
N LYS A 11 12.54 -4.95 2.03
CA LYS A 11 13.68 -5.87 2.11
C LYS A 11 14.92 -5.23 2.71
N VAL A 12 15.13 -3.93 2.47
CA VAL A 12 16.37 -3.23 2.86
C VAL A 12 16.17 -2.35 4.08
N LEU A 13 14.96 -1.84 4.32
CA LEU A 13 14.71 -0.95 5.45
C LEU A 13 14.33 -1.73 6.72
N PRO A 14 14.63 -1.17 7.92
CA PRO A 14 14.23 -1.78 9.19
C PRO A 14 12.71 -1.92 9.30
N ALA A 15 12.25 -3.17 9.39
CA ALA A 15 10.87 -3.50 9.68
C ALA A 15 10.58 -3.39 11.18
N ASP A 16 9.36 -3.00 11.50
CA ASP A 16 8.83 -3.04 12.84
C ASP A 16 8.70 -4.48 13.35
N SER A 17 9.13 -4.72 14.60
CA SER A 17 9.06 -6.04 15.24
C SER A 17 7.63 -6.47 15.58
N ILE A 18 6.69 -5.51 15.72
CA ILE A 18 5.29 -5.83 16.01
C ILE A 18 4.53 -6.02 14.70
N THR A 19 3.88 -7.18 14.56
CA THR A 19 3.12 -7.56 13.35
C THR A 19 1.60 -7.43 13.50
N LYS A 20 1.11 -7.09 14.70
CA LYS A 20 -0.32 -6.87 14.94
C LYS A 20 -0.75 -5.57 14.26
N ASN A 21 -1.85 -5.63 13.52
CA ASN A 21 -2.38 -4.51 12.74
C ASN A 21 -3.25 -3.58 13.60
N TYR A 22 -2.65 -2.56 14.21
CA TYR A 22 -3.32 -1.51 14.97
C TYR A 22 -2.49 -0.22 15.02
N VAL A 23 -3.14 0.91 15.29
CA VAL A 23 -2.50 2.23 15.31
C VAL A 23 -1.67 2.42 16.58
N ARG A 24 -0.42 2.88 16.43
CA ARG A 24 0.53 3.18 17.51
C ARG A 24 1.72 4.00 17.01
N GLN A 25 2.55 4.49 17.94
CA GLN A 25 3.89 4.99 17.63
C GLN A 25 4.82 3.84 17.26
N VAL A 26 5.74 4.05 16.31
CA VAL A 26 6.61 3.03 15.70
C VAL A 26 8.08 3.48 15.82
N PRO A 27 8.71 3.25 16.99
CA PRO A 27 10.12 3.59 17.19
C PRO A 27 11.03 2.59 16.48
N ASN A 28 12.20 3.05 16.03
CA ASN A 28 13.29 2.22 15.49
C ASN A 28 12.95 1.38 14.23
N ALA A 29 11.90 1.75 13.49
CA ALA A 29 11.53 1.10 12.25
C ALA A 29 11.05 2.11 11.20
N CYS A 30 11.21 1.75 9.92
CA CYS A 30 10.77 2.56 8.79
C CYS A 30 9.36 2.22 8.33
N PHE A 31 8.83 1.05 8.69
CA PHE A 31 7.49 0.61 8.33
C PHE A 31 6.98 -0.48 9.27
N SER A 32 5.66 -0.62 9.33
CA SER A 32 4.96 -1.75 9.98
C SER A 32 4.23 -2.57 8.94
N ARG A 33 4.22 -3.90 9.11
CA ARG A 33 3.38 -4.76 8.27
C ARG A 33 1.91 -4.56 8.63
N VAL A 34 1.07 -4.44 7.61
CA VAL A 34 -0.36 -4.22 7.77
C VAL A 34 -1.14 -5.15 6.85
N THR A 35 -2.41 -5.34 7.18
CA THR A 35 -3.36 -6.00 6.28
C THR A 35 -4.43 -4.98 5.92
N PRO A 36 -4.68 -4.70 4.63
CA PRO A 36 -5.74 -3.81 4.19
C PRO A 36 -7.10 -4.24 4.75
N LYS A 37 -7.96 -3.27 5.02
CA LYS A 37 -9.34 -3.55 5.39
C LYS A 37 -10.10 -4.01 4.14
N ILE A 38 -10.74 -5.19 4.24
CA ILE A 38 -11.54 -5.74 3.14
C ILE A 38 -12.78 -4.83 2.91
N PRO A 39 -13.01 -4.34 1.68
CA PRO A 39 -14.18 -3.53 1.35
C PRO A 39 -15.45 -4.41 1.26
N GLY A 40 -16.63 -3.80 1.43
CA GLY A 40 -17.90 -4.51 1.38
C GLY A 40 -18.35 -4.90 -0.04
N ASN A 41 -18.61 -3.90 -0.90
CA ASN A 41 -19.08 -4.11 -2.27
C ASN A 41 -18.33 -3.17 -3.23
N PRO A 42 -17.04 -3.42 -3.51
CA PRO A 42 -16.24 -2.53 -4.34
C PRO A 42 -16.70 -2.55 -5.80
N SER A 43 -16.62 -1.40 -6.47
CA SER A 43 -16.83 -1.27 -7.91
C SER A 43 -15.77 -0.36 -8.52
N LEU A 44 -15.43 -0.60 -9.78
CA LEU A 44 -14.49 0.22 -10.53
C LEU A 44 -15.21 1.47 -11.05
N VAL A 45 -14.82 2.65 -10.57
CA VAL A 45 -15.36 3.93 -11.04
C VAL A 45 -14.57 4.45 -12.25
N HIS A 46 -13.23 4.40 -12.16
CA HIS A 46 -12.35 4.89 -13.21
C HIS A 46 -10.94 4.30 -13.08
N TYR A 47 -10.18 4.32 -14.18
CA TYR A 47 -8.73 4.08 -14.23
C TYR A 47 -8.12 5.03 -15.26
N SER A 48 -6.84 5.41 -15.08
CA SER A 48 -6.10 6.17 -16.09
C SER A 48 -5.45 5.19 -17.09
N PRO A 49 -5.79 5.26 -18.40
CA PRO A 49 -5.15 4.43 -19.42
C PRO A 49 -3.63 4.63 -19.48
N GLN A 50 -3.17 5.89 -19.33
CA GLN A 50 -1.75 6.22 -19.33
C GLN A 50 -1.01 5.57 -18.14
N MET A 51 -1.64 5.51 -16.97
CA MET A 51 -1.04 4.85 -15.81
C MET A 51 -0.99 3.33 -15.97
N LEU A 52 -2.00 2.71 -16.58
CA LEU A 52 -1.95 1.28 -16.89
C LEU A 52 -0.74 0.97 -17.76
N GLU A 53 -0.56 1.71 -18.85
CA GLU A 53 0.60 1.56 -19.73
C GLU A 53 1.92 1.78 -18.97
N ALA A 54 2.01 2.84 -18.16
CA ALA A 54 3.21 3.16 -17.38
C ALA A 54 3.63 2.06 -16.41
N VAL A 55 2.68 1.27 -15.87
CA VAL A 55 2.97 0.14 -14.98
C VAL A 55 2.95 -1.22 -15.69
N GLY A 56 2.82 -1.25 -17.02
CA GLY A 56 2.85 -2.48 -17.82
C GLY A 56 1.54 -3.29 -17.80
N LEU A 57 0.41 -2.64 -17.54
CA LEU A 57 -0.94 -3.23 -17.55
C LEU A 57 -1.74 -2.80 -18.79
N THR A 58 -2.73 -3.60 -19.13
CA THR A 58 -3.65 -3.34 -20.26
C THR A 58 -5.04 -2.91 -19.77
N GLU A 59 -5.84 -2.33 -20.67
CA GLU A 59 -7.26 -2.08 -20.36
C GLU A 59 -8.07 -3.35 -20.07
N THR A 60 -7.67 -4.48 -20.67
CA THR A 60 -8.30 -5.77 -20.39
C THR A 60 -8.01 -6.22 -18.97
N ASP A 61 -6.79 -5.98 -18.45
CA ASP A 61 -6.48 -6.24 -17.05
C ASP A 61 -7.37 -5.42 -16.12
N ALA A 62 -7.55 -4.12 -16.41
CA ALA A 62 -8.36 -3.21 -15.60
C ALA A 62 -9.84 -3.61 -15.51
N LYS A 63 -10.37 -4.29 -16.54
CA LYS A 63 -11.75 -4.80 -16.57
C LYS A 63 -11.90 -6.16 -15.88
N GLY A 64 -10.79 -6.79 -15.47
CA GLY A 64 -10.78 -8.08 -14.80
C GLY A 64 -11.14 -8.01 -13.32
N GLU A 65 -11.71 -9.10 -12.79
CA GLU A 65 -12.07 -9.22 -11.37
C GLU A 65 -10.84 -9.14 -10.44
N GLU A 66 -9.69 -9.68 -10.88
CA GLU A 66 -8.43 -9.62 -10.16
C GLU A 66 -8.00 -8.17 -9.87
N PHE A 67 -8.09 -7.29 -10.88
CA PHE A 67 -7.77 -5.87 -10.74
C PHE A 67 -8.65 -5.23 -9.67
N LEU A 68 -9.97 -5.43 -9.76
CA LEU A 68 -10.91 -4.90 -8.76
C LEU A 68 -10.58 -5.41 -7.35
N LYS A 69 -10.30 -6.70 -7.18
CA LYS A 69 -9.98 -7.29 -5.86
C LYS A 69 -8.70 -6.73 -5.28
N VAL A 70 -7.64 -6.62 -6.08
CA VAL A 70 -6.32 -6.15 -5.61
C VAL A 70 -6.37 -4.66 -5.26
N PHE A 71 -6.84 -3.80 -6.18
CA PHE A 71 -6.80 -2.35 -5.98
C PHE A 71 -7.88 -1.83 -5.03
N SER A 72 -8.90 -2.64 -4.68
CA SER A 72 -9.84 -2.31 -3.61
C SER A 72 -9.39 -2.79 -2.23
N GLY A 73 -8.29 -3.55 -2.14
CA GLY A 73 -7.82 -4.16 -0.90
C GLY A 73 -8.57 -5.43 -0.48
N ALA A 74 -9.43 -5.98 -1.35
CA ALA A 74 -10.13 -7.25 -1.10
C ALA A 74 -9.22 -8.48 -1.26
N ALA A 75 -8.10 -8.35 -1.97
CA ALA A 75 -7.08 -9.38 -2.11
C ALA A 75 -5.67 -8.77 -2.08
N ILE A 76 -4.70 -9.54 -1.59
CA ILE A 76 -3.28 -9.19 -1.68
C ILE A 76 -2.72 -9.78 -2.95
N TYR A 77 -1.97 -8.98 -3.71
CA TYR A 77 -1.31 -9.46 -4.91
C TYR A 77 -0.20 -10.47 -4.55
N PRO A 78 -0.03 -11.57 -5.30
CA PRO A 78 1.02 -12.55 -5.02
C PRO A 78 2.40 -11.92 -4.90
N GLU A 79 3.24 -12.48 -4.03
CA GLU A 79 4.64 -12.06 -3.81
C GLU A 79 4.79 -10.61 -3.28
N THR A 80 3.70 -10.01 -2.80
CA THR A 80 3.72 -8.71 -2.11
C THR A 80 3.42 -8.85 -0.63
N GLU A 81 3.95 -7.91 0.15
CA GLU A 81 3.69 -7.84 1.59
C GLU A 81 3.31 -6.39 1.95
N PRO A 82 2.02 -6.10 2.22
CA PRO A 82 1.58 -4.74 2.50
C PRO A 82 2.20 -4.18 3.78
N PHE A 83 2.58 -2.91 3.73
CA PHE A 83 3.18 -2.18 4.84
C PHE A 83 2.68 -0.73 4.89
N ALA A 84 2.79 -0.11 6.06
CA ALA A 84 2.56 1.31 6.28
C ALA A 84 3.87 1.97 6.71
N MET A 85 4.29 3.03 6.02
CA MET A 85 5.53 3.74 6.32
C MET A 85 5.41 4.57 7.60
N CYS A 86 6.50 4.61 8.36
CA CYS A 86 6.70 5.50 9.49
C CYS A 86 7.52 6.71 9.03
N TYR A 87 6.97 7.91 9.21
CA TYR A 87 7.67 9.17 8.95
C TYR A 87 7.19 10.24 9.93
N GLY A 88 7.88 11.37 9.97
CA GLY A 88 7.48 12.55 10.75
C GLY A 88 7.59 13.81 9.91
N GLY A 89 7.08 14.93 10.42
CA GLY A 89 7.12 16.17 9.64
C GLY A 89 6.72 17.40 10.43
N HIS A 90 7.01 18.56 9.84
CA HIS A 90 6.47 19.82 10.32
C HIS A 90 5.09 20.05 9.70
N GLN A 91 4.11 20.40 10.54
CA GLN A 91 2.78 20.81 10.10
C GLN A 91 2.51 22.21 10.66
N PHE A 92 2.04 23.12 9.80
CA PHE A 92 1.75 24.51 10.16
C PHE A 92 2.90 25.24 10.90
N GLY A 93 4.15 24.94 10.53
CA GLY A 93 5.35 25.56 11.12
C GLY A 93 5.87 24.92 12.40
N SER A 94 5.21 23.87 12.91
CA SER A 94 5.61 23.18 14.15
C SER A 94 5.93 21.71 13.89
N TRP A 95 6.89 21.14 14.64
CA TRP A 95 7.18 19.71 14.59
C TRP A 95 5.98 18.90 15.11
N ALA A 96 5.37 18.08 14.25
CA ALA A 96 4.18 17.30 14.58
C ALA A 96 4.50 15.94 15.21
N GLY A 97 5.79 15.61 15.36
CA GLY A 97 6.21 14.27 15.80
C GLY A 97 6.04 13.23 14.70
N GLN A 98 5.73 12.00 15.09
CA GLN A 98 5.49 10.89 14.17
C GLN A 98 4.13 11.03 13.49
N LEU A 99 4.15 10.96 12.16
CA LEU A 99 3.01 10.80 11.27
C LEU A 99 2.97 9.33 10.79
N GLY A 100 2.90 9.11 9.48
CA GLY A 100 2.87 7.79 8.84
C GLY A 100 1.72 7.62 7.86
N ASP A 101 1.72 6.47 7.16
CA ASP A 101 0.62 6.07 6.27
C ASP A 101 -0.60 5.62 7.09
N GLY A 102 -1.42 6.60 7.50
CA GLY A 102 -2.54 6.40 8.44
C GLY A 102 -3.88 5.97 7.82
N ARG A 103 -3.96 5.73 6.51
CA ARG A 103 -5.20 5.41 5.80
C ARG A 103 -4.97 4.60 4.53
#